data_AF-A0A914TP59-F1
#
_entry.id   AF-A0A914TP59-F1
#
_cell.length_a   1.000
_cell.length_b   1.000
_cell.length_c   1.000
_cell.angle_alpha   90.00
_cell.angle_beta   90.00
_cell.angle_gamma   90.00
#
_symmetry.space_group_name_H-M   'P 1'
#
loop_
_entity.id
_entity.type
_entity.pdbx_description
1 polymer ?
#
loop_
_entity_poly.entity_id
_entity_poly.type
_entity_poly.pdbx_seq_one_letter_code
_entity_poly.pdbx_strand_id
1 'polypeptide(L)'
;MKLAILWVFLSVWIIGVLANGTWADQIEASKLPQNDLILISTIDGYLIAIDSETGQQKWRFKEGPIINSPRDALSGLTFIPNPRNGQLYSLEDGALGKLPFTIPEAVKGSPGRTKNGILYSGDKKDVWISINIQTGTKLEFLPPPAEKFLDDVTDDQCIVHAFIGRTEYHLKIMDSKSADREWNVSFTDYSSHLLPHDSGYPLQHFINDGKVVTVDGLTGRILWKKDFQSNIVNLYLLKTGGLQLLPSHSVGKKVFDAIIEVGFYFL
;
A
#
# COMPACT_ATOMS: atom_id res chain seq x y z
N MET A 1 81.11 2.91 16.46
CA MET A 1 80.59 3.91 17.42
C MET A 1 79.35 4.51 16.76
N LYS A 2 78.18 3.91 16.91
CA LYS A 2 77.21 3.97 18.03
C LYS A 2 76.09 4.99 17.71
N LEU A 3 74.86 4.49 17.76
CA LEU A 3 73.55 5.17 17.79
C LEU A 3 73.00 5.75 16.48
N ALA A 4 72.17 4.97 15.78
CA ALA A 4 71.01 5.47 15.02
C ALA A 4 69.99 4.37 14.64
N ILE A 5 69.87 3.27 15.41
CA ILE A 5 68.90 2.20 15.15
C ILE A 5 68.28 1.78 16.48
N LEU A 6 67.45 2.65 17.04
CA LEU A 6 66.53 2.33 18.14
C LEU A 6 65.70 3.60 18.29
N TRP A 7 64.49 3.65 17.71
CA TRP A 7 63.36 4.55 18.11
C TRP A 7 62.12 4.44 17.19
N VAL A 8 62.09 3.57 16.16
CA VAL A 8 60.88 3.43 15.30
C VAL A 8 60.16 2.07 15.43
N PHE A 9 60.61 1.16 16.30
CA PHE A 9 59.93 -0.13 16.50
C PHE A 9 58.90 -0.16 17.65
N LEU A 10 58.43 1.00 18.13
CA LEU A 10 57.45 1.06 19.22
C LEU A 10 56.20 1.90 18.90
N SER A 11 55.77 1.93 17.64
CA SER A 11 54.47 2.53 17.24
C SER A 11 53.52 1.57 16.53
N VAL A 12 53.89 0.30 16.32
CA VAL A 12 53.02 -0.68 15.64
C VAL A 12 52.25 -1.61 16.61
N TRP A 13 52.50 -1.51 17.92
CA TRP A 13 51.85 -2.37 18.93
C TRP A 13 50.80 -1.67 19.80
N ILE A 14 50.20 -0.56 19.35
CA ILE A 14 49.03 0.06 20.03
C ILE A 14 47.84 0.33 19.09
N ILE A 15 47.90 -0.05 17.81
CA ILE A 15 46.73 0.07 16.90
C ILE A 15 46.01 -1.28 16.70
N GLY A 16 46.55 -2.37 17.23
CA GLY A 16 46.02 -3.73 17.01
C GLY A 16 44.91 -4.21 17.97
N VAL A 17 44.42 -3.40 18.92
CA VAL A 17 43.50 -3.91 19.97
C VAL A 17 42.21 -3.09 20.17
N LEU A 18 41.95 -2.03 19.40
CA LEU A 18 40.68 -1.28 19.51
C LEU A 18 39.87 -1.15 18.22
N ALA A 19 40.23 -1.85 17.14
CA ALA A 19 39.48 -1.86 15.89
C ALA A 19 38.86 -3.25 15.60
N ASN A 20 38.23 -3.88 16.60
CA ASN A 20 37.35 -5.05 16.40
C ASN A 20 35.87 -4.63 16.25
N GLY A 21 35.64 -3.54 15.51
CA GLY A 21 34.35 -3.29 14.87
C GLY A 21 34.66 -3.25 13.39
N THR A 22 34.57 -4.41 12.72
CA THR A 22 34.96 -4.46 11.32
C THR A 22 33.97 -3.62 10.52
N TRP A 23 34.45 -2.89 9.52
CA TRP A 23 33.58 -2.21 8.55
C TRP A 23 32.57 -3.19 7.92
N ALA A 24 32.87 -4.49 7.93
CA ALA A 24 31.98 -5.57 7.52
C ALA A 24 30.76 -5.73 8.46
N ASP A 25 30.90 -5.54 9.77
CA ASP A 25 29.77 -5.59 10.73
C ASP A 25 28.79 -4.42 10.49
N GLN A 26 29.29 -3.24 10.09
CA GLN A 26 28.45 -2.10 9.70
C GLN A 26 27.80 -2.27 8.32
N ILE A 27 28.43 -3.00 7.40
CA ILE A 27 27.86 -3.35 6.09
C ILE A 27 26.82 -4.48 6.22
N GLU A 28 26.95 -5.38 7.18
CA GLU A 28 25.89 -6.38 7.46
C GLU A 28 24.62 -5.74 8.03
N ALA A 29 24.77 -4.68 8.83
CA ALA A 29 23.63 -3.90 9.34
C ALA A 29 22.92 -3.06 8.25
N SER A 30 23.58 -2.79 7.11
CA SER A 30 23.02 -2.03 5.99
C SER A 30 22.46 -2.87 4.85
N LYS A 31 22.42 -4.21 5.00
CA LYS A 31 21.65 -5.05 4.08
C LYS A 31 20.19 -4.61 4.12
N LEU A 32 19.75 -4.00 3.02
CA LEU A 32 18.33 -3.91 2.68
C LEU A 32 17.68 -5.27 2.95
N PRO A 33 16.41 -5.31 3.40
CA PRO A 33 15.73 -6.59 3.54
C PRO A 33 15.95 -7.38 2.26
N GLN A 34 16.66 -8.52 2.36
CA GLN A 34 16.95 -9.36 1.20
C GLN A 34 15.66 -9.86 0.55
N ASN A 35 14.55 -9.82 1.31
CA ASN A 35 13.23 -10.21 0.90
C ASN A 35 12.38 -8.99 0.52
N ASP A 36 11.58 -9.16 -0.53
CA ASP A 36 10.62 -8.17 -0.94
C ASP A 36 9.56 -7.94 0.14
N LEU A 37 9.12 -6.68 0.28
CA LEU A 37 8.03 -6.32 1.19
C LEU A 37 6.71 -6.25 0.43
N ILE A 38 5.70 -6.91 0.97
CA ILE A 38 4.32 -6.80 0.50
C ILE A 38 3.62 -5.80 1.41
N LEU A 39 3.06 -4.76 0.80
CA LEU A 39 2.21 -3.77 1.44
C LEU A 39 0.74 -4.17 1.27
N ILE A 40 0.04 -4.35 2.37
CA ILE A 40 -1.38 -4.72 2.39
C ILE A 40 -2.19 -3.48 2.75
N SER A 41 -3.16 -3.15 1.91
CA SER A 41 -4.13 -2.08 2.15
C SER A 41 -5.47 -2.67 2.57
N THR A 42 -6.00 -2.15 3.68
CA THR A 42 -7.26 -2.57 4.28
C THR A 42 -8.32 -1.48 4.15
N ILE A 43 -9.60 -1.88 4.20
CA ILE A 43 -10.72 -0.95 3.97
C ILE A 43 -10.82 0.15 5.03
N ASP A 44 -10.40 -0.15 6.26
CA ASP A 44 -10.38 0.73 7.41
C ASP A 44 -9.12 1.62 7.50
N GLY A 45 -8.28 1.59 6.46
CA GLY A 45 -7.19 2.53 6.27
C GLY A 45 -5.85 2.09 6.85
N TYR A 46 -5.69 0.84 7.28
CA TYR A 46 -4.36 0.34 7.62
C TYR A 46 -3.56 0.01 6.37
N LEU A 47 -2.31 0.48 6.38
CA LEU A 47 -1.23 0.02 5.52
C LEU A 47 -0.27 -0.82 6.36
N ILE A 48 -0.10 -2.08 5.96
CA ILE A 48 0.64 -3.08 6.73
C ILE A 48 1.72 -3.66 5.84
N ALA A 49 3.00 -3.46 6.19
CA ALA A 49 4.09 -4.10 5.48
C ALA A 49 4.45 -5.42 6.12
N ILE A 50 4.54 -6.43 5.28
CA ILE A 50 4.93 -7.78 5.66
C ILE A 50 6.08 -8.25 4.78
N ASP A 51 6.87 -9.16 5.34
CA ASP A 51 7.88 -9.92 4.61
C ASP A 51 7.21 -10.89 3.63
N SER A 52 7.60 -10.86 2.35
CA SER A 52 6.99 -11.70 1.31
C SER A 52 7.14 -13.20 1.54
N GLU A 53 8.24 -13.65 2.15
CA GLU A 53 8.51 -15.07 2.37
C GLU A 53 7.98 -15.57 3.71
N THR A 54 8.11 -14.78 4.78
CA THR A 54 7.77 -15.22 6.14
C THR A 54 6.40 -14.77 6.61
N GLY A 55 5.79 -13.77 5.96
CA GLY A 55 4.52 -13.15 6.38
C GLY A 55 4.62 -12.36 7.69
N GLN A 56 5.83 -12.17 8.22
CA GLN A 56 6.06 -11.38 9.42
C GLN A 56 5.79 -9.90 9.15
N GLN A 57 5.04 -9.26 10.05
CA GLN A 57 4.79 -7.83 9.95
C GLN A 57 6.05 -7.07 10.35
N LYS A 58 6.54 -6.20 9.47
CA LYS A 58 7.65 -5.29 9.77
C LYS A 58 7.13 -4.04 10.45
N TRP A 59 6.12 -3.42 9.86
CA TRP A 59 5.50 -2.22 10.38
C TRP A 59 4.04 -2.13 9.92
N ARG A 60 3.28 -1.27 10.60
CA ARG A 60 1.93 -0.90 10.20
C ARG A 60 1.66 0.53 10.62
N PHE A 61 0.85 1.23 9.84
CA PHE A 61 0.29 2.51 10.25
C PHE A 61 -1.14 2.65 9.73
N LYS A 62 -1.85 3.65 10.26
CA LYS A 62 -3.25 3.91 9.95
C LYS A 62 -3.39 5.27 9.29
N GLU A 63 -4.09 5.29 8.17
CA GLU A 63 -4.58 6.48 7.48
C GLU A 63 -6.09 6.65 7.69
N GLY A 64 -6.71 7.46 6.84
CA GLY A 64 -8.16 7.44 6.66
C GLY A 64 -8.65 6.15 6.00
N PRO A 65 -9.93 5.78 6.20
CA PRO A 65 -10.52 4.64 5.51
C PRO A 65 -10.50 4.85 3.99
N ILE A 66 -10.42 3.75 3.23
CA ILE A 66 -10.40 3.78 1.75
C ILE A 66 -11.71 4.36 1.21
N ILE A 67 -12.82 4.05 1.87
CA ILE A 67 -14.13 4.62 1.58
C ILE A 67 -14.71 5.17 2.87
N ASN A 68 -15.18 6.41 2.82
CA ASN A 68 -16.09 6.96 3.81
C ASN A 68 -17.37 7.37 3.10
N SER A 69 -18.48 6.70 3.39
CA SER A 69 -19.77 6.95 2.75
C SER A 69 -20.90 6.84 3.79
N PRO A 70 -21.89 7.75 3.78
CA PRO A 70 -23.03 7.66 4.66
C PRO A 70 -23.87 6.44 4.28
N ARG A 71 -24.45 5.81 5.30
CA ARG A 71 -25.33 4.65 5.16
C ARG A 71 -26.71 5.03 4.62
N ASP A 72 -27.05 6.32 4.66
CA ASP A 72 -28.40 6.80 4.40
C ASP A 72 -28.74 6.81 2.91
N ALA A 73 -29.96 6.39 2.61
CA ALA A 73 -30.50 6.38 1.24
C ALA A 73 -30.96 7.79 0.84
N LEU A 74 -30.59 8.21 -0.37
CA LEU A 74 -31.15 9.39 -1.02
C LEU A 74 -32.49 9.00 -1.66
N SER A 75 -33.61 9.31 -1.01
CA SER A 75 -34.94 9.11 -1.61
C SER A 75 -35.23 7.64 -2.03
N GLY A 76 -34.73 6.65 -1.28
CA GLY A 76 -34.85 5.23 -1.64
C GLY A 76 -33.74 4.69 -2.56
N LEU A 77 -32.84 5.57 -3.01
CA LEU A 77 -31.65 5.23 -3.79
C LEU A 77 -30.41 5.25 -2.87
N THR A 78 -29.76 4.10 -2.69
CA THR A 78 -28.49 4.00 -1.96
C THR A 78 -27.34 3.81 -2.94
N PHE A 79 -26.30 4.63 -2.82
CA PHE A 79 -25.07 4.44 -3.59
C PHE A 79 -24.09 3.56 -2.82
N ILE A 80 -23.54 2.54 -3.48
CA ILE A 80 -22.60 1.59 -2.92
C ILE A 80 -21.28 1.69 -3.70
N PRO A 81 -20.23 2.29 -3.12
CA PRO A 81 -18.91 2.36 -3.74
C PRO A 81 -18.10 1.07 -3.54
N ASN A 82 -17.37 0.67 -4.58
CA ASN A 82 -16.42 -0.44 -4.52
C ASN A 82 -15.04 0.05 -4.03
N PRO A 83 -14.48 -0.51 -2.94
CA PRO A 83 -13.21 -0.07 -2.37
C PRO A 83 -12.00 -0.31 -3.26
N ARG A 84 -12.07 -1.21 -4.24
CA ARG A 84 -10.91 -1.56 -5.08
C ARG A 84 -10.66 -0.59 -6.22
N ASN A 85 -11.72 0.00 -6.78
CA ASN A 85 -11.63 0.79 -8.01
C ASN A 85 -12.56 2.02 -8.02
N GLY A 86 -13.28 2.28 -6.93
CA GLY A 86 -14.23 3.38 -6.86
C GLY A 86 -15.46 3.20 -7.76
N GLN A 87 -15.72 2.01 -8.31
CA GLN A 87 -16.94 1.75 -9.08
C GLN A 87 -18.17 1.99 -8.22
N LEU A 88 -19.12 2.78 -8.72
CA LEU A 88 -20.38 3.02 -8.04
C LEU A 88 -21.46 2.06 -8.50
N TYR A 89 -22.23 1.58 -7.52
CA TYR A 89 -23.47 0.84 -7.71
C TYR A 89 -24.61 1.63 -7.07
N SER A 90 -25.81 1.45 -7.58
CA SER A 90 -27.04 2.02 -7.05
C SER A 90 -27.96 0.89 -6.60
N LEU A 91 -28.53 1.00 -5.41
CA LEU A 91 -29.54 0.10 -4.89
C LEU A 91 -30.85 0.88 -4.77
N GLU A 92 -31.84 0.50 -5.57
CA GLU A 92 -33.18 1.10 -5.60
C GLU A 92 -34.20 -0.03 -5.46
N ASP A 93 -35.06 0.01 -4.45
CA ASP A 93 -36.09 -1.01 -4.19
C ASP A 93 -35.57 -2.47 -4.20
N GLY A 94 -34.34 -2.68 -3.72
CA GLY A 94 -33.69 -4.00 -3.70
C GLY A 94 -33.03 -4.43 -5.02
N ALA A 95 -33.16 -3.64 -6.09
CA ALA A 95 -32.48 -3.86 -7.35
C ALA A 95 -31.10 -3.18 -7.35
N LEU A 96 -30.05 -3.98 -7.55
CA LEU A 96 -28.68 -3.49 -7.67
C LEU A 96 -28.35 -3.17 -9.14
N GLY A 97 -28.11 -1.89 -9.42
CA GLY A 97 -27.63 -1.38 -10.70
C GLY A 97 -26.15 -0.98 -10.64
N LYS A 98 -25.40 -1.22 -11.71
CA LYS A 98 -24.03 -0.70 -11.87
C LYS A 98 -24.09 0.63 -12.61
N LEU A 99 -23.49 1.68 -12.03
CA LEU A 99 -23.40 2.98 -12.70
C LEU A 99 -22.32 2.96 -13.80
N PRO A 100 -22.45 3.76 -14.87
CA PRO A 100 -21.50 3.78 -15.97
C PRO A 100 -20.20 4.54 -15.67
N PHE A 101 -20.05 5.06 -14.45
CA PHE A 101 -18.88 5.81 -14.01
C PHE A 101 -18.41 5.37 -12.62
N THR A 102 -17.13 5.57 -12.38
CA THR A 102 -16.47 5.45 -11.08
C THR A 102 -16.46 6.79 -10.33
N ILE A 103 -16.13 6.78 -9.03
CA ILE A 103 -15.94 8.02 -8.25
C ILE A 103 -14.88 8.94 -8.90
N PRO A 104 -13.68 8.45 -9.26
CA PRO A 104 -12.68 9.30 -9.93
C PRO A 104 -13.20 9.92 -11.24
N GLU A 105 -13.94 9.17 -12.05
CA GLU A 105 -14.53 9.69 -13.29
C GLU A 105 -15.64 10.72 -13.02
N ALA A 106 -16.48 10.49 -12.02
CA ALA A 106 -17.52 11.44 -11.62
C ALA A 106 -16.92 12.74 -11.09
N VAL A 107 -15.86 12.67 -10.28
CA VAL A 107 -15.12 13.84 -9.80
C VAL A 107 -14.48 14.59 -10.95
N LYS A 108 -13.84 13.89 -11.89
CA LYS A 108 -13.24 14.50 -13.09
C LYS A 108 -14.29 15.21 -13.98
N GLY A 109 -15.49 14.64 -14.08
CA GLY A 109 -16.61 15.20 -14.83
C GLY A 109 -17.45 16.21 -14.04
N SER A 110 -16.97 16.67 -12.88
CA SER A 110 -17.70 17.60 -12.02
C SER A 110 -17.30 19.06 -12.30
N PRO A 111 -18.18 20.04 -11.98
CA PRO A 111 -19.57 19.88 -11.53
C PRO A 111 -20.51 19.44 -12.67
N GLY A 112 -21.58 18.71 -12.33
CA GLY A 112 -22.54 18.23 -13.33
C GLY A 112 -23.97 18.04 -12.81
N ARG A 113 -24.90 17.92 -13.75
CA ARG A 113 -26.34 17.70 -13.50
C ARG A 113 -26.88 16.58 -14.38
N THR A 114 -27.59 15.63 -13.78
CA THR A 114 -28.30 14.57 -14.49
C THR A 114 -29.68 15.04 -14.96
N LYS A 115 -30.26 14.34 -15.95
CA LYS A 115 -31.62 14.60 -16.44
C LYS A 115 -32.69 14.48 -15.35
N ASN A 116 -32.44 13.65 -14.35
CA ASN A 116 -33.37 13.40 -13.25
C ASN A 116 -33.31 14.48 -12.16
N GLY A 117 -32.45 15.49 -12.31
CA GLY A 117 -32.31 16.58 -11.34
C GLY A 117 -31.28 16.31 -10.24
N ILE A 118 -30.48 15.26 -10.33
CA ILE A 118 -29.37 15.05 -9.40
C ILE A 118 -28.20 15.94 -9.82
N LEU A 119 -27.69 16.74 -8.89
CA LEU A 119 -26.47 17.53 -9.01
C LEU A 119 -25.32 16.77 -8.36
N TYR A 120 -24.12 16.85 -8.94
CA TYR A 120 -22.92 16.34 -8.30
C TYR A 120 -21.74 17.30 -8.46
N SER A 121 -20.94 17.37 -7.42
CA SER A 121 -19.70 18.15 -7.35
C SER A 121 -18.61 17.29 -6.76
N GLY A 122 -17.41 17.36 -7.32
CA GLY A 122 -16.26 16.59 -6.86
C GLY A 122 -15.08 17.48 -6.51
N ASP A 123 -14.24 16.99 -5.60
CA ASP A 123 -12.94 17.55 -5.28
C ASP A 123 -11.89 16.43 -5.34
N LYS A 124 -10.68 16.77 -5.77
CA LYS A 124 -9.55 15.83 -5.89
C LYS A 124 -8.34 16.44 -5.21
N LYS A 125 -7.79 15.72 -4.23
CA LYS A 125 -6.58 16.10 -3.51
C LYS A 125 -5.51 15.02 -3.66
N ASP A 126 -4.36 15.42 -4.19
CA ASP A 126 -3.20 14.54 -4.32
C ASP A 126 -2.22 14.79 -3.16
N VAL A 127 -1.76 13.71 -2.53
CA VAL A 127 -0.80 13.70 -1.42
C VAL A 127 0.31 12.73 -1.75
N TRP A 128 1.55 13.11 -1.44
CA TRP A 128 2.69 12.21 -1.53
C TRP A 128 3.13 11.78 -0.14
N ILE A 129 3.41 10.48 -0.01
CA ILE A 129 3.89 9.87 1.22
C ILE A 129 5.28 9.31 0.91
N SER A 130 6.30 9.81 1.59
CA SER A 130 7.62 9.15 1.64
C SER A 130 7.65 8.22 2.84
N ILE A 131 8.02 6.96 2.61
CA ILE A 131 8.09 5.94 3.66
C ILE A 131 9.47 5.33 3.66
N ASN A 132 10.11 5.32 4.82
CA ASN A 132 11.31 4.50 5.03
C ASN A 132 10.91 3.02 4.99
N ILE A 133 11.41 2.28 4.00
CA ILE A 133 11.02 0.89 3.75
C ILE A 133 11.33 -0.02 4.95
N GLN A 134 12.41 0.25 5.68
CA GLN A 134 12.86 -0.57 6.80
C GLN A 134 12.08 -0.28 8.08
N THR A 135 11.96 0.99 8.46
CA THR A 135 11.36 1.39 9.75
C THR A 135 9.86 1.60 9.68
N GLY A 136 9.32 1.87 8.48
CA GLY A 136 7.93 2.29 8.30
C GLY A 136 7.66 3.73 8.72
N THR A 137 8.71 4.52 9.01
CA THR A 137 8.55 5.94 9.33
C THR A 137 8.06 6.68 8.09
N LYS A 138 6.90 7.35 8.20
CA LYS A 138 6.30 8.13 7.12
C LYS A 138 6.56 9.63 7.27
N LEU A 139 6.73 10.30 6.13
CA LEU A 139 6.68 11.74 5.97
C LEU A 139 5.64 12.05 4.89
N GLU A 140 4.60 12.78 5.25
CA GLU A 140 3.58 13.25 4.32
C GLU A 140 3.92 14.65 3.83
N PHE A 141 3.79 14.87 2.53
CA PHE A 141 3.93 16.19 1.95
C PHE A 141 2.86 16.41 0.87
N LEU A 142 2.22 17.58 0.95
CA LEU A 142 1.48 18.15 -0.17
C LEU A 142 2.52 18.65 -1.17
N PRO A 143 2.41 18.38 -2.48
CA PRO A 143 3.46 18.73 -3.42
C PRO A 143 3.79 20.23 -3.34
N PRO A 144 4.98 20.63 -2.86
CA PRO A 144 5.55 21.94 -3.13
C PRO A 144 6.15 21.92 -4.55
N PRO A 145 6.39 23.08 -5.20
CA PRO A 145 7.16 23.12 -6.44
C PRO A 145 8.52 22.44 -6.21
N ALA A 146 9.00 21.72 -7.23
CA ALA A 146 10.04 20.67 -7.21
C ALA A 146 11.40 21.03 -6.58
N GLU A 147 11.59 22.24 -6.05
CA GLU A 147 12.88 22.79 -5.65
C GLU A 147 13.27 22.49 -4.18
N LYS A 148 12.37 22.00 -3.33
CA LYS A 148 12.65 21.79 -1.89
C LYS A 148 13.04 20.36 -1.49
N PHE A 149 13.10 19.42 -2.44
CA PHE A 149 13.25 18.00 -2.14
C PHE A 149 14.69 17.49 -2.12
N LEU A 150 15.65 18.24 -2.67
CA LEU A 150 17.04 17.79 -2.74
C LEU A 150 17.88 18.15 -1.50
N ASP A 151 17.43 19.10 -0.68
CA ASP A 151 18.27 19.65 0.39
C ASP A 151 18.12 18.93 1.74
N ASP A 152 17.04 18.15 1.94
CA ASP A 152 16.75 17.45 3.21
C ASP A 152 17.18 15.96 3.19
N VAL A 153 17.70 15.49 2.06
CA VAL A 153 18.31 14.16 1.91
C VAL A 153 19.83 14.32 1.95
N THR A 154 20.34 14.87 3.05
CA THR A 154 21.78 14.90 3.31
C THR A 154 22.25 13.49 3.66
N ASP A 155 23.13 13.00 2.79
CA ASP A 155 24.10 11.91 2.92
C ASP A 155 24.47 11.54 4.38
N ASP A 156 24.04 10.36 4.85
CA ASP A 156 24.85 9.46 5.71
C ASP A 156 24.21 8.11 6.11
N GLN A 157 23.04 7.74 5.57
CA GLN A 157 22.57 6.34 5.60
C GLN A 157 21.94 6.06 4.24
N CYS A 158 22.05 4.84 3.71
CA CYS A 158 21.28 4.39 2.55
C CYS A 158 19.79 4.32 2.94
N ILE A 159 19.15 5.48 3.15
CA ILE A 159 17.75 5.54 3.53
C ILE A 159 16.94 5.28 2.28
N VAL A 160 16.56 4.03 2.11
CA VAL A 160 15.72 3.62 0.99
C VAL A 160 14.29 4.03 1.30
N HIS A 161 13.93 5.22 0.81
CA HIS A 161 12.58 5.73 0.84
C HIS A 161 11.79 5.22 -0.38
N ALA A 162 10.56 4.79 -0.15
CA ALA A 162 9.56 4.59 -1.19
C ALA A 162 8.63 5.79 -1.21
N PHE A 163 8.35 6.32 -2.41
CA PHE A 163 7.36 7.36 -2.61
C PHE A 163 6.03 6.75 -3.06
N ILE A 164 4.97 7.05 -2.32
CA ILE A 164 3.63 6.57 -2.58
C ILE A 164 2.76 7.78 -2.88
N GLY A 165 2.22 7.82 -4.10
CA GLY A 165 1.17 8.76 -4.46
C GLY A 165 -0.17 8.28 -3.89
N ARG A 166 -0.89 9.16 -3.21
CA ARG A 166 -2.21 8.91 -2.66
C ARG A 166 -3.15 10.00 -3.17
N THR A 167 -4.28 9.61 -3.73
CA THR A 167 -5.30 10.55 -4.19
C THR A 167 -6.57 10.36 -3.37
N GLU A 168 -7.05 11.45 -2.79
CA GLU A 168 -8.34 11.54 -2.13
C GLU A 168 -9.35 12.19 -3.08
N TYR A 169 -10.44 11.48 -3.34
CA TYR A 169 -11.57 11.95 -4.12
C TYR A 169 -12.74 12.20 -3.18
N HIS A 170 -13.29 13.40 -3.19
CA HIS A 170 -14.54 13.72 -2.50
C HIS A 170 -15.62 13.92 -3.56
N LEU A 171 -16.72 13.19 -3.46
CA LEU A 171 -17.87 13.33 -4.35
C LEU A 171 -19.11 13.62 -3.52
N LYS A 172 -19.74 14.75 -3.81
CA LYS A 172 -21.00 15.18 -3.22
C LYS A 172 -22.09 15.09 -4.26
N ILE A 173 -23.18 14.40 -3.92
CA ILE A 173 -24.37 14.21 -4.74
C ILE A 173 -25.55 14.85 -3.99
N MET A 174 -26.38 15.62 -4.69
CA MET A 174 -27.51 16.33 -4.12
C MET A 174 -28.74 16.23 -5.05
N ASP A 175 -29.93 16.11 -4.48
CA ASP A 175 -31.18 16.27 -5.24
C ASP A 175 -31.53 17.75 -5.41
N SER A 176 -31.66 18.23 -6.64
CA SER A 176 -32.09 19.61 -6.94
C SER A 176 -33.49 19.95 -6.40
N LYS A 177 -34.34 18.96 -6.14
CA LYS A 177 -35.69 19.18 -5.62
C LYS A 177 -35.75 19.33 -4.10
N SER A 178 -34.72 18.87 -3.39
CA SER A 178 -34.64 18.92 -1.93
C SER A 178 -33.19 19.04 -1.49
N ALA A 179 -32.78 20.25 -1.11
CA ALA A 179 -31.41 20.55 -0.70
C ALA A 179 -30.96 19.76 0.54
N ASP A 180 -31.89 19.30 1.39
CA ASP A 180 -31.61 18.48 2.57
C ASP A 180 -31.18 17.04 2.24
N ARG A 181 -31.20 16.67 0.95
CA ARG A 181 -30.83 15.32 0.48
C ARG A 181 -29.46 15.35 -0.17
N GLU A 182 -28.44 15.26 0.68
CA GLU A 182 -27.04 15.18 0.28
C GLU A 182 -26.45 13.80 0.59
N TRP A 183 -25.63 13.29 -0.31
CA TRP A 183 -24.78 12.12 -0.10
C TRP A 183 -23.34 12.50 -0.42
N ASN A 184 -22.46 12.31 0.56
CA ASN A 184 -21.05 12.68 0.46
C ASN A 184 -20.20 11.43 0.63
N VAL A 185 -19.43 11.07 -0.39
CA VAL A 185 -18.46 9.98 -0.32
C VAL A 185 -17.05 10.50 -0.47
N SER A 186 -16.14 9.97 0.33
CA SER A 186 -14.71 10.06 0.05
C SER A 186 -14.17 8.70 -0.36
N PHE A 187 -13.36 8.68 -1.42
CA PHE A 187 -12.64 7.50 -1.90
C PHE A 187 -11.16 7.81 -1.99
N THR A 188 -10.33 6.95 -1.42
CA THR A 188 -8.87 7.05 -1.47
C THR A 188 -8.33 6.00 -2.42
N ASP A 189 -7.43 6.41 -3.32
CA ASP A 189 -6.68 5.50 -4.17
C ASP A 189 -5.16 5.67 -3.96
N TYR A 190 -4.43 4.57 -4.07
CA TYR A 190 -2.97 4.54 -4.00
C TYR A 190 -2.41 4.32 -5.41
N SER A 191 -1.64 5.29 -5.89
CA SER A 191 -0.97 5.23 -7.18
C SER A 191 -0.05 4.01 -7.21
N SER A 192 -0.31 3.13 -8.17
CA SER A 192 0.43 1.89 -8.33
C SER A 192 0.55 1.53 -9.81
N HIS A 193 1.64 0.85 -10.14
CA HIS A 193 1.84 0.28 -11.46
C HIS A 193 1.40 -1.19 -11.45
N LEU A 194 0.92 -1.69 -12.59
CA LEU A 194 0.72 -3.13 -12.72
C LEU A 194 2.07 -3.85 -12.67
N LEU A 195 2.12 -5.02 -12.05
CA LEU A 195 3.28 -5.88 -12.15
C LEU A 195 3.56 -6.19 -13.64
N PRO A 196 4.81 -6.00 -14.11
CA PRO A 196 5.20 -6.44 -15.44
C PRO A 196 4.97 -7.93 -15.62
N HIS A 197 4.52 -8.34 -16.81
CA HIS A 197 4.28 -9.74 -17.15
C HIS A 197 5.54 -10.61 -16.93
N ASP A 198 6.71 -10.05 -17.20
CA ASP A 198 8.01 -10.73 -17.06
C ASP A 198 8.71 -10.38 -15.73
N SER A 199 7.96 -9.92 -14.72
CA SER A 199 8.51 -9.57 -13.41
C SER A 199 9.15 -10.76 -12.68
N GLY A 200 8.82 -11.99 -13.09
CA GLY A 200 9.29 -13.20 -12.43
C GLY A 200 8.77 -13.35 -11.00
N TYR A 201 7.70 -12.63 -10.64
CA TYR A 201 7.12 -12.69 -9.30
C TYR A 201 6.51 -14.08 -9.07
N PRO A 202 7.05 -14.89 -8.14
CA PRO A 202 6.71 -16.30 -8.07
C PRO A 202 5.50 -16.58 -7.17
N LEU A 203 4.99 -15.59 -6.43
CA LEU A 203 4.00 -15.83 -5.38
C LEU A 203 2.57 -15.60 -5.87
N GLN A 204 1.65 -16.42 -5.35
CA GLN A 204 0.22 -16.29 -5.55
C GLN A 204 -0.46 -15.98 -4.21
N HIS A 205 -1.40 -15.02 -4.23
CA HIS A 205 -2.11 -14.58 -3.04
C HIS A 205 -3.61 -14.85 -3.14
N PHE A 206 -4.14 -15.50 -2.11
CA PHE A 206 -5.57 -15.79 -1.96
C PHE A 206 -6.11 -15.03 -0.76
N ILE A 207 -7.22 -14.31 -0.97
CA ILE A 207 -7.84 -13.45 0.03
C ILE A 207 -9.26 -13.93 0.32
N ASN A 208 -9.61 -14.04 1.59
CA ASN A 208 -10.97 -14.28 2.05
C ASN A 208 -11.20 -13.58 3.39
N ASP A 209 -12.15 -12.64 3.45
CA ASP A 209 -12.63 -12.01 4.69
C ASP A 209 -11.51 -11.53 5.64
N GLY A 210 -10.56 -10.77 5.11
CA GLY A 210 -9.41 -10.25 5.84
C GLY A 210 -8.28 -11.25 6.11
N LYS A 211 -8.44 -12.51 5.70
CA LYS A 211 -7.36 -13.52 5.72
C LYS A 211 -6.65 -13.58 4.38
N VAL A 212 -5.34 -13.76 4.44
CA VAL A 212 -4.48 -13.99 3.27
C VAL A 212 -3.73 -15.29 3.44
N VAL A 213 -3.69 -16.06 2.36
CA VAL A 213 -2.77 -17.19 2.20
C VAL A 213 -1.89 -16.89 1.00
N THR A 214 -0.59 -17.02 1.21
CA THR A 214 0.41 -16.86 0.15
C THR A 214 1.04 -18.21 -0.15
N VAL A 215 1.07 -18.53 -1.42
CA VAL A 215 1.54 -19.80 -1.97
C VAL A 215 2.67 -19.51 -2.94
N ASP A 216 3.70 -20.34 -2.93
CA ASP A 216 4.69 -20.38 -3.98
C ASP A 216 4.05 -20.93 -5.26
N GLY A 217 3.97 -20.12 -6.30
CA GLY A 217 3.34 -20.45 -7.58
C GLY A 217 4.05 -21.55 -8.37
N LEU A 218 5.32 -21.87 -8.04
CA LEU A 218 6.05 -22.97 -8.67
C LEU A 218 5.85 -24.29 -7.94
N THR A 219 5.86 -24.27 -6.60
CA THR A 219 5.83 -25.51 -5.80
C THR A 219 4.48 -25.83 -5.20
N GLY A 220 3.52 -24.89 -5.24
CA GLY A 220 2.23 -25.02 -4.58
C GLY A 220 2.29 -24.98 -3.05
N ARG A 221 3.47 -24.71 -2.47
CA ARG A 221 3.64 -24.71 -1.02
C ARG A 221 3.11 -23.42 -0.41
N ILE A 222 2.32 -23.55 0.64
CA ILE A 222 1.90 -22.42 1.46
C ILE A 222 3.12 -21.88 2.19
N LEU A 223 3.49 -20.63 1.92
CA LEU A 223 4.58 -19.95 2.63
C LEU A 223 4.09 -19.43 3.97
N TRP A 224 2.95 -18.74 3.97
CA TRP A 224 2.36 -18.18 5.18
C TRP A 224 0.86 -17.95 5.04
N LYS A 225 0.20 -17.89 6.20
CA LYS A 225 -1.22 -17.56 6.34
C LYS A 225 -1.39 -16.56 7.47
N LYS A 226 -2.23 -15.55 7.26
CA LYS A 226 -2.41 -14.48 8.25
C LYS A 226 -3.81 -13.88 8.19
N ASP A 227 -4.32 -13.52 9.36
CA ASP A 227 -5.58 -12.80 9.53
C ASP A 227 -5.27 -11.34 9.90
N PHE A 228 -5.79 -10.41 9.10
CA PHE A 228 -5.61 -8.97 9.28
C PHE A 228 -6.80 -8.30 9.96
N GLN A 229 -7.85 -9.06 10.34
CA GLN A 229 -9.04 -8.59 11.06
C GLN A 229 -9.85 -7.50 10.34
N SER A 230 -9.52 -7.20 9.08
CA SER A 230 -10.17 -6.20 8.25
C SER A 230 -10.10 -6.63 6.80
N ASN A 231 -11.10 -6.23 6.02
CA ASN A 231 -11.17 -6.57 4.60
C ASN A 231 -10.03 -5.94 3.82
N ILE A 232 -9.36 -6.77 3.04
CA ILE A 232 -8.21 -6.36 2.24
C ILE A 232 -8.71 -5.86 0.89
N VAL A 233 -8.26 -4.65 0.56
CA VAL A 233 -8.57 -3.99 -0.69
C VAL A 233 -7.59 -4.45 -1.75
N ASN A 234 -6.29 -4.21 -1.53
CA ASN A 234 -5.21 -4.50 -2.48
C ASN A 234 -3.95 -4.96 -1.75
N LEU A 235 -3.11 -5.71 -2.49
CA LEU A 235 -1.75 -6.06 -2.11
C LEU A 235 -0.80 -5.41 -3.10
N TYR A 236 0.30 -4.88 -2.61
CA TYR A 236 1.31 -4.22 -3.42
C TYR A 236 2.70 -4.76 -3.10
N LEU A 237 3.56 -4.84 -4.10
CA LEU A 237 4.99 -4.97 -3.92
C LEU A 237 5.57 -3.59 -3.64
N LEU A 238 6.22 -3.42 -2.50
CA LEU A 238 6.86 -2.18 -2.13
C LEU A 238 8.27 -2.13 -2.70
N LYS A 239 8.51 -1.23 -3.65
CA LYS A 239 9.82 -0.97 -4.25
C LYS A 239 10.18 0.50 -4.08
N THR A 240 11.45 0.82 -4.30
CA THR A 240 11.96 2.20 -4.26
C THR A 240 11.28 3.11 -5.28
N GLY A 241 10.95 2.55 -6.46
CA GLY A 241 10.21 3.23 -7.52
C GLY A 241 8.69 3.35 -7.28
N GLY A 242 8.17 2.94 -6.12
CA GLY A 242 6.76 3.03 -5.77
C GLY A 242 6.08 1.67 -5.60
N LEU A 243 4.75 1.67 -5.68
CA LEU A 243 3.92 0.48 -5.48
C LEU A 243 3.67 -0.25 -6.80
N GLN A 244 3.83 -1.57 -6.79
CA GLN A 244 3.36 -2.44 -7.88
C GLN A 244 2.19 -3.29 -7.40
N LEU A 245 1.04 -3.23 -8.07
CA LEU A 245 -0.14 -4.00 -7.71
C LEU A 245 0.11 -5.50 -7.92
N LEU A 246 -0.06 -6.28 -6.86
CA LEU A 246 0.07 -7.74 -6.91
C LEU A 246 -1.23 -8.40 -7.37
N PRO A 247 -1.18 -9.41 -8.24
CA PRO A 247 -2.34 -10.21 -8.58
C PRO A 247 -2.83 -10.93 -7.32
N SER A 248 -4.10 -10.78 -7.02
CA SER A 248 -4.71 -11.45 -5.87
C SER A 248 -6.09 -12.00 -6.22
N HIS A 249 -6.36 -13.21 -5.74
CA HIS A 249 -7.60 -13.91 -5.99
C HIS A 249 -8.49 -13.81 -4.75
N SER A 250 -9.64 -13.15 -4.89
CA SER A 250 -10.68 -13.24 -3.86
C SER A 250 -11.42 -14.55 -4.05
N VAL A 251 -11.39 -15.40 -3.03
CA VAL A 251 -11.97 -16.75 -3.07
C VAL A 251 -13.04 -16.90 -2.00
N GLY A 252 -14.08 -17.66 -2.29
CA GLY A 252 -15.12 -17.96 -1.31
C GLY A 252 -14.59 -18.85 -0.19
N LYS A 253 -15.18 -18.73 1.01
CA LYS A 253 -14.79 -19.46 2.23
C LYS A 253 -14.48 -20.95 1.99
N LYS A 254 -15.36 -21.69 1.31
CA LYS A 254 -15.16 -23.13 1.04
C LYS A 254 -13.87 -23.42 0.26
N VAL A 255 -13.57 -22.61 -0.75
CA VAL A 255 -12.37 -22.76 -1.58
C VAL A 255 -11.14 -22.37 -0.76
N PHE A 256 -11.24 -21.30 0.03
CA PHE A 256 -10.16 -20.85 0.91
C PHE A 256 -9.79 -21.92 1.95
N ASP A 257 -10.79 -22.52 2.60
CA ASP A 257 -10.58 -23.60 3.57
C ASP A 257 -9.95 -24.84 2.90
N ALA A 258 -10.40 -25.19 1.69
CA ALA A 258 -9.81 -26.29 0.91
C ALA A 258 -8.33 -26.04 0.54
N ILE A 259 -7.96 -24.81 0.17
CA ILE A 259 -6.56 -24.44 -0.10
C ILE A 259 -5.70 -24.67 1.15
N ILE A 260 -6.21 -24.31 2.33
CA ILE A 260 -5.50 -24.47 3.60
C ILE A 260 -5.37 -25.94 4.01
N GLU A 261 -6.43 -26.73 3.83
CA GLU A 261 -6.48 -28.13 4.25
C GLU A 261 -5.66 -29.06 3.35
N VAL A 262 -5.75 -28.87 2.04
CA VAL A 262 -5.15 -29.79 1.07
C VAL A 262 -3.71 -29.40 0.77
N GLY A 263 -3.38 -28.09 0.79
CA GLY A 263 -2.16 -27.59 0.14
C GLY A 263 -2.22 -27.86 -1.38
N PHE A 264 -1.53 -27.08 -2.22
CA PHE A 264 -1.43 -27.45 -3.64
C PHE A 264 -0.47 -28.64 -3.77
N TYR A 265 -0.94 -29.86 -3.49
CA TYR A 265 -0.46 -31.04 -4.19
C TYR A 265 -1.27 -31.09 -5.48
N PHE A 266 -0.61 -31.21 -6.63
CA PHE A 266 -1.16 -31.09 -7.99
C PHE A 266 -1.20 -29.65 -8.54
N LEU A 267 -0.04 -29.23 -9.05
CA LEU A 267 0.16 -28.93 -10.48
C LEU A 267 1.61 -29.28 -10.85
#